data_AF-A0A3M1RAK4-F1
#
_entry.id   AF-A0A3M1RAK4-F1
#
_cell.length_a   1.000
_cell.length_b   1.000
_cell.length_c   1.000
_cell.angle_alpha   90.00
_cell.angle_beta   90.00
_cell.angle_gamma   90.00
#
_symmetry.space_group_name_H-M   'P 1'
#
loop_
_entity.id
_entity.type
_entity.pdbx_description
1 polymer ?
#
loop_
_entity_poly.entity_id
_entity_poly.type
_entity_poly.pdbx_seq_one_letter_code
_entity_poly.pdbx_strand_id
1 'polypeptide(L)'
;MPWLTTRTSNSCAILAVILAWSVSILGTADDAFAEPPSAEELRAGYNFLPTPVYSEEDDARILRLFEGLRVADISDAMDRLGLAGKGLMSPEIHPAWKDTKTLAHRFVGIAVTVRYVPANLPNACFDSTEAFDAWVGKWYQELSPEPFAPLIRPGTALVIDDADTADVGSIGSNNIMGWKKRGCVGVVTDATARDTDEIAIEQIPLYFKHPGRGIRPGRNLVESVNRPVEVGGVLVM
;
A
#
# COMPACT_ATOMS: atom_id res chain seq x y z
N MET A 1 37.75 -42.81 18.53
CA MET A 1 37.85 -41.41 18.09
C MET A 1 36.49 -40.75 18.28
N PRO A 2 36.36 -39.80 19.22
CA PRO A 2 35.11 -39.13 19.55
C PRO A 2 35.00 -37.81 18.78
N TRP A 3 33.81 -37.46 18.29
CA TRP A 3 33.44 -36.07 17.99
C TRP A 3 31.97 -35.85 18.37
N LEU A 4 31.80 -35.35 19.61
CA LEU A 4 30.68 -34.51 20.00
C LEU A 4 30.95 -33.10 19.46
N THR A 5 29.99 -32.49 18.79
CA THR A 5 29.85 -31.03 18.76
C THR A 5 28.40 -30.68 19.06
N THR A 6 28.16 -30.34 20.32
CA THR A 6 26.96 -29.67 20.80
C THR A 6 26.94 -28.25 20.22
N ARG A 7 25.99 -27.98 19.32
CA ARG A 7 25.70 -26.64 18.84
C ARG A 7 24.82 -25.97 19.89
N THR A 8 25.39 -25.01 20.62
CA THR A 8 24.67 -24.19 21.60
C THR A 8 23.62 -23.34 20.88
N SER A 9 22.38 -23.49 21.33
CA SER A 9 21.20 -22.76 20.86
C SER A 9 21.28 -21.29 21.31
N ASN A 10 21.43 -20.37 20.36
CA ASN A 10 21.17 -18.94 20.57
C ASN A 10 19.68 -18.58 20.39
N SER A 11 18.78 -19.57 20.41
CA SER A 11 17.36 -19.38 20.11
C SER A 11 16.56 -18.67 21.21
N CYS A 12 17.11 -18.49 22.40
CA CYS A 12 16.37 -17.86 23.52
C CYS A 12 16.38 -16.32 23.51
N ALA A 13 17.35 -15.66 22.87
CA ALA A 13 17.44 -14.20 22.92
C ALA A 13 16.44 -13.50 21.99
N ILE A 14 16.07 -14.14 20.87
CA ILE A 14 15.13 -13.59 19.88
C ILE A 14 13.67 -13.68 20.40
N LEU A 15 13.34 -14.73 21.15
CA LEU A 15 12.00 -14.92 21.72
C LEU A 15 11.63 -13.84 22.77
N ALA A 16 12.60 -13.34 23.54
CA ALA A 16 12.34 -12.36 24.59
C ALA A 16 12.00 -10.96 24.04
N VAL A 17 12.55 -10.58 22.88
CA VAL A 17 12.28 -9.27 22.25
C VAL A 17 10.93 -9.26 21.53
N ILE A 18 10.51 -10.40 20.96
CA ILE A 18 9.19 -10.55 20.32
C ILE A 18 8.07 -10.49 21.37
N LEU A 19 8.26 -11.09 22.55
CA LEU A 19 7.26 -11.01 23.62
C LEU A 19 7.09 -9.58 24.18
N ALA A 20 8.17 -8.80 24.28
CA ALA A 20 8.12 -7.46 24.87
C ALA A 20 7.35 -6.41 24.03
N TRP A 21 7.18 -6.65 22.72
CA TRP A 21 6.42 -5.74 21.83
C TRP A 21 5.04 -6.27 21.44
N SER A 22 4.75 -7.55 21.71
CA SER A 22 3.39 -8.10 21.52
C SER A 22 2.34 -7.51 22.47
N VAL A 23 2.76 -6.70 23.45
CA VAL A 23 1.88 -6.09 24.46
C VAL A 23 1.51 -4.63 24.14
N SER A 24 2.08 -4.01 23.10
CA SER A 24 1.87 -2.56 22.85
C SER A 24 1.13 -2.21 21.55
N ILE A 25 0.62 -3.18 20.79
CA ILE A 25 -0.15 -2.96 19.53
C ILE A 25 -1.60 -3.45 19.64
N LEU A 26 -1.98 -4.07 20.75
CA LEU A 26 -3.39 -4.14 21.14
C LEU A 26 -3.68 -2.85 21.91
N GLY A 27 -4.35 -1.90 21.26
CA GLY A 27 -5.07 -0.86 22.00
C GLY A 27 -5.81 -1.53 23.16
N THR A 28 -5.69 -0.95 24.34
CA THR A 28 -6.39 -1.51 25.49
C THR A 28 -7.88 -1.50 25.20
N ALA A 29 -8.65 -2.46 25.74
CA ALA A 29 -10.11 -2.42 25.62
C ALA A 29 -10.71 -1.11 26.17
N ASP A 30 -9.94 -0.32 26.94
CA ASP A 30 -10.31 0.99 27.44
C ASP A 30 -10.30 2.09 26.36
N ASP A 31 -9.52 1.95 25.27
CA ASP A 31 -9.60 2.87 24.11
C ASP A 31 -10.89 2.66 23.29
N ALA A 32 -11.66 1.59 23.58
CA ALA A 32 -12.90 1.25 22.90
C ALA A 32 -14.12 2.07 23.37
N PHE A 33 -13.94 3.03 24.28
CA PHE A 33 -15.01 3.84 24.85
C PHE A 33 -14.76 5.35 24.71
N ALA A 34 -14.29 5.80 23.55
CA ALA A 34 -14.52 7.18 23.16
C ALA A 34 -16.02 7.48 23.16
N GLU A 35 -16.43 8.69 23.57
CA GLU A 35 -17.84 9.09 23.43
C GLU A 35 -18.26 8.89 21.96
N PRO A 36 -19.43 8.28 21.70
CA PRO A 36 -19.87 8.04 20.34
C PRO A 36 -20.01 9.38 19.62
N PRO A 37 -19.64 9.46 18.32
CA PRO A 37 -19.75 10.69 17.57
C PRO A 37 -21.20 11.19 17.57
N SER A 38 -21.36 12.50 17.67
CA SER A 38 -22.67 13.14 17.58
C SER A 38 -23.31 12.88 16.21
N ALA A 39 -24.63 13.00 16.15
CA ALA A 39 -25.36 12.90 14.89
C ALA A 39 -24.93 13.98 13.86
N GLU A 40 -24.38 15.11 14.32
CA GLU A 40 -23.86 16.16 13.45
C GLU A 40 -22.52 15.76 12.82
N GLU A 41 -21.59 15.21 13.60
CA GLU A 41 -20.33 14.66 13.08
C GLU A 41 -20.57 13.52 12.09
N LEU A 42 -21.51 12.61 12.41
CA LEU A 42 -21.89 11.55 11.50
C LEU A 42 -22.48 12.08 10.18
N ARG A 43 -23.23 13.18 10.21
CA ARG A 43 -23.79 13.83 9.01
C ARG A 43 -22.71 14.54 8.17
N ALA A 44 -21.67 15.06 8.81
CA ALA A 44 -20.55 15.70 8.11
C ALA A 44 -19.57 14.68 7.50
N GLY A 45 -19.64 13.42 7.94
CA GLY A 45 -18.69 12.37 7.61
C GLY A 45 -17.72 12.15 8.76
N TYR A 46 -17.62 10.91 9.23
CA TYR A 46 -16.81 10.54 10.40
C TYR A 46 -15.94 9.33 10.10
N ASN A 47 -14.67 9.40 10.52
CA ASN A 47 -13.73 8.30 10.40
C ASN A 47 -13.63 7.60 11.75
N PHE A 48 -14.14 6.36 11.82
CA PHE A 48 -14.17 5.58 13.06
C PHE A 48 -12.80 5.02 13.44
N LEU A 49 -11.99 4.68 12.45
CA LEU A 49 -10.66 4.15 12.68
C LEU A 49 -9.65 5.29 12.63
N PRO A 50 -8.89 5.54 13.71
CA PRO A 50 -7.82 6.53 13.69
C PRO A 50 -6.70 6.03 12.78
N THR A 51 -6.06 6.96 12.06
CA THR A 51 -4.83 6.66 11.32
C THR A 51 -3.63 6.90 12.23
N PRO A 52 -2.87 5.86 12.60
CA PRO A 52 -1.64 6.05 13.37
C PRO A 52 -0.60 6.78 12.52
N VAL A 53 0.21 7.63 13.15
CA VAL A 53 1.32 8.34 12.50
C VAL A 53 2.59 8.09 13.31
N TYR A 54 3.65 7.70 12.61
CA TYR A 54 4.95 7.36 13.19
C TYR A 54 6.04 8.32 12.69
N SER A 55 7.11 8.49 13.47
CA SER A 55 8.24 9.33 13.07
C SER A 55 9.09 8.67 11.99
N GLU A 56 9.99 9.45 11.36
CA GLU A 56 10.88 8.87 10.35
C GLU A 56 11.88 7.86 10.93
N GLU A 57 12.30 8.07 12.17
CA GLU A 57 13.18 7.16 12.89
C GLU A 57 12.51 5.82 13.18
N ASP A 58 11.22 5.83 13.53
CA ASP A 58 10.46 4.60 13.82
C ASP A 58 10.25 3.76 12.55
N ASP A 59 9.86 4.40 11.45
CA ASP A 59 9.78 3.72 10.14
C ASP A 59 11.13 3.09 9.77
N ALA A 60 12.23 3.84 9.86
CA ALA A 60 13.56 3.33 9.53
C ALA A 60 13.95 2.16 10.45
N ARG A 61 13.56 2.20 11.73
CA ARG A 61 13.78 1.09 12.68
C ARG A 61 12.98 -0.15 12.28
N ILE A 62 11.72 -0.01 11.91
CA ILE A 62 10.87 -1.12 11.48
C ILE A 62 11.38 -1.73 10.17
N LEU A 63 11.69 -0.91 9.17
CA LEU A 63 12.18 -1.38 7.87
C LEU A 63 13.43 -2.24 8.02
N ARG A 64 14.38 -1.86 8.89
CA ARG A 64 15.58 -2.65 9.20
C ARG A 64 15.29 -4.05 9.73
N LEU A 65 14.20 -4.24 10.49
CA LEU A 65 13.84 -5.56 11.04
C LEU A 65 13.38 -6.54 9.95
N PHE A 66 12.89 -6.02 8.82
CA PHE A 66 12.38 -6.80 7.70
C PHE A 66 13.40 -7.01 6.58
N GLU A 67 14.61 -6.42 6.69
CA GLU A 67 15.66 -6.57 5.70
C GLU A 67 16.00 -8.06 5.46
N GLY A 68 15.98 -8.46 4.18
CA GLY A 68 16.30 -9.82 3.75
C GLY A 68 15.16 -10.85 3.89
N LEU A 69 14.13 -10.59 4.71
CA LEU A 69 13.06 -11.55 4.99
C LEU A 69 12.14 -11.75 3.77
N ARG A 70 11.78 -13.01 3.48
CA ARG A 70 10.83 -13.32 2.41
C ARG A 70 9.40 -13.18 2.94
N VAL A 71 8.46 -12.87 2.05
CA VAL A 71 7.02 -12.83 2.39
C VAL A 71 6.58 -14.16 3.03
N ALA A 72 7.08 -15.30 2.53
CA ALA A 72 6.81 -16.60 3.12
C ALA A 72 7.35 -16.74 4.55
N ASP A 73 8.53 -16.19 4.86
CA ASP A 73 9.10 -16.25 6.21
C ASP A 73 8.23 -15.45 7.20
N ILE A 74 7.69 -14.30 6.76
CA ILE A 74 6.76 -13.49 7.55
C ILE A 74 5.43 -14.21 7.73
N SER A 75 4.87 -14.79 6.66
CA SER A 75 3.62 -15.57 6.74
C SER A 75 3.73 -16.74 7.72
N ASP A 76 4.81 -17.52 7.64
CA ASP A 76 5.05 -18.64 8.56
C ASP A 76 5.20 -18.16 10.02
N ALA A 77 5.82 -16.99 10.23
CA ALA A 77 5.93 -16.39 11.55
C ALA A 77 4.57 -15.92 12.08
N MET A 78 3.73 -15.31 11.23
CA MET A 78 2.37 -14.89 11.57
C MET A 78 1.51 -16.08 11.98
N ASP A 79 1.61 -17.21 11.29
CA ASP A 79 0.93 -18.45 11.66
C ASP A 79 1.31 -18.92 13.07
N ARG A 80 2.62 -18.90 13.39
CA ARG A 80 3.12 -19.27 14.73
C ARG A 80 2.66 -18.33 15.84
N LEU A 81 2.36 -17.08 15.51
CA LEU A 81 1.87 -16.06 16.46
C LEU A 81 0.34 -16.07 16.59
N GLY A 82 -0.36 -16.99 15.92
CA GLY A 82 -1.83 -17.02 15.92
C GLY A 82 -2.46 -15.89 15.08
N LEU A 83 -1.70 -15.33 14.15
CA LEU A 83 -2.12 -14.27 13.23
C LEU A 83 -2.32 -14.80 11.81
N ALA A 84 -2.56 -16.10 11.65
CA ALA A 84 -2.80 -16.76 10.38
C ALA A 84 -3.89 -16.03 9.57
N GLY A 85 -3.63 -15.79 8.28
CA GLY A 85 -4.55 -15.07 7.39
C GLY A 85 -4.57 -13.54 7.55
N LYS A 86 -4.00 -12.97 8.63
CA LYS A 86 -3.97 -11.51 8.79
C LYS A 86 -2.91 -10.89 7.88
N GLY A 87 -3.27 -9.82 7.17
CA GLY A 87 -2.36 -9.14 6.27
C GLY A 87 -2.13 -9.84 4.93
N LEU A 88 -2.78 -10.98 4.67
CA LEU A 88 -2.63 -11.74 3.43
C LEU A 88 -3.67 -11.28 2.39
N MET A 89 -3.22 -10.47 1.44
CA MET A 89 -4.06 -9.99 0.34
C MET A 89 -4.42 -11.12 -0.64
N SER A 90 -5.49 -10.90 -1.40
CA SER A 90 -6.02 -11.79 -2.43
C SER A 90 -4.91 -12.27 -3.39
N PRO A 91 -4.88 -13.57 -3.75
CA PRO A 91 -3.91 -14.10 -4.71
C PRO A 91 -4.12 -13.58 -6.14
N GLU A 92 -5.24 -12.89 -6.41
CA GLU A 92 -5.44 -12.17 -7.67
C GLU A 92 -4.48 -10.99 -7.81
N ILE A 93 -3.98 -10.44 -6.69
CA ILE A 93 -2.96 -9.39 -6.69
C ILE A 93 -1.59 -10.06 -6.89
N HIS A 94 -0.97 -9.79 -8.02
CA HIS A 94 0.28 -10.42 -8.43
C HIS A 94 1.29 -9.40 -8.95
N PRO A 95 2.60 -9.71 -8.94
CA PRO A 95 3.60 -8.76 -9.38
C PRO A 95 3.50 -8.53 -10.90
N ALA A 96 3.77 -7.29 -11.34
CA ALA A 96 3.85 -6.93 -12.76
C ALA A 96 5.05 -7.58 -13.47
N TRP A 97 6.10 -7.91 -12.73
CA TRP A 97 7.28 -8.60 -13.23
C TRP A 97 7.95 -9.41 -12.11
N LYS A 98 8.73 -10.42 -12.49
CA LYS A 98 9.40 -11.30 -11.52
C LYS A 98 10.88 -11.43 -11.84
N ASP A 99 11.70 -11.21 -10.83
CA ASP A 99 13.10 -11.62 -10.81
C ASP A 99 13.28 -12.76 -9.82
N THR A 100 13.54 -13.97 -10.33
CA THR A 100 13.69 -15.18 -9.52
C THR A 100 15.11 -15.39 -9.00
N LYS A 101 16.08 -14.54 -9.39
CA LYS A 101 17.48 -14.66 -8.96
C LYS A 101 17.77 -13.82 -7.73
N THR A 102 17.42 -12.54 -7.77
CA THR A 102 17.71 -11.60 -6.67
C THR A 102 16.46 -11.15 -5.93
N LEU A 103 15.27 -11.52 -6.42
CA LEU A 103 13.98 -11.12 -5.86
C LEU A 103 13.79 -9.60 -5.85
N ALA A 104 14.33 -8.89 -6.85
CA ALA A 104 14.25 -7.43 -6.94
C ALA A 104 12.81 -6.89 -7.04
N HIS A 105 11.86 -7.74 -7.45
CA HIS A 105 10.42 -7.42 -7.49
C HIS A 105 9.74 -7.49 -6.11
N ARG A 106 10.45 -7.89 -5.06
CA ARG A 106 9.96 -7.84 -3.67
C ARG A 106 10.32 -6.47 -3.08
N PHE A 107 9.46 -5.96 -2.22
CA PHE A 107 9.75 -4.79 -1.42
C PHE A 107 9.20 -4.95 0.00
N VAL A 108 9.69 -4.09 0.88
CA VAL A 108 9.24 -3.92 2.25
C VAL A 108 9.11 -2.41 2.42
N GLY A 109 7.93 -1.93 2.82
CA GLY A 109 7.70 -0.50 2.99
C GLY A 109 6.64 -0.20 4.04
N ILE A 110 6.60 1.06 4.46
CA ILE A 110 5.57 1.58 5.35
C ILE A 110 4.40 2.09 4.51
N ALA A 111 3.19 1.61 4.80
CA ALA A 111 2.03 1.90 3.99
C ALA A 111 1.67 3.40 4.03
N VAL A 112 1.48 4.00 2.85
CA VAL A 112 0.69 5.21 2.67
C VAL A 112 -0.49 4.81 1.81
N THR A 113 -1.68 4.91 2.39
CA THR A 113 -2.92 4.46 1.75
C THR A 113 -3.54 5.58 0.93
N VAL A 114 -4.13 5.21 -0.21
CA VAL A 114 -4.87 6.13 -1.07
C VAL A 114 -6.12 5.42 -1.55
N ARG A 115 -7.28 6.06 -1.43
CA ARG A 115 -8.54 5.57 -1.97
C ARG A 115 -8.97 6.39 -3.17
N TYR A 116 -9.21 5.71 -4.28
CA TYR A 116 -9.89 6.25 -5.44
C TYR A 116 -11.27 5.63 -5.57
N VAL A 117 -12.24 6.44 -5.99
CA VAL A 117 -13.63 6.00 -6.21
C VAL A 117 -14.04 6.31 -7.64
N PRO A 118 -15.03 5.58 -8.22
CA PRO A 118 -15.58 5.92 -9.52
C PRO A 118 -16.00 7.38 -9.58
N ALA A 119 -15.64 8.08 -10.66
CA ALA A 119 -15.89 9.52 -10.76
C ALA A 119 -17.38 9.85 -10.79
N ASN A 120 -18.21 8.96 -11.32
CA ASN A 120 -19.66 9.16 -11.52
C ASN A 120 -20.00 10.49 -12.22
N LEU A 121 -19.08 10.98 -13.05
CA LEU A 121 -19.27 12.17 -13.88
C LEU A 121 -19.73 11.78 -15.28
N PRO A 122 -20.52 12.63 -15.96
CA PRO A 122 -20.88 12.39 -17.35
C PRO A 122 -19.64 12.21 -18.23
N ASN A 123 -19.77 11.34 -19.23
CA ASN A 123 -18.75 11.24 -20.28
C ASN A 123 -18.59 12.61 -20.96
N ALA A 124 -17.35 13.05 -21.08
CA ALA A 124 -17.03 14.27 -21.79
C ALA A 124 -16.87 13.97 -23.29
N CYS A 125 -17.36 14.88 -24.12
CA CYS A 125 -17.09 14.92 -25.56
C CYS A 125 -16.26 16.17 -25.85
N PHE A 126 -15.34 16.07 -26.80
CA PHE A 126 -14.42 17.15 -27.14
C PHE A 126 -14.41 17.36 -28.64
N ASP A 127 -14.45 18.63 -29.04
CA ASP A 127 -14.44 19.03 -30.44
C ASP A 127 -13.00 19.12 -31.01
N SER A 128 -11.96 19.01 -30.16
CA SER A 128 -10.55 18.98 -30.57
C SER A 128 -9.65 18.23 -29.57
N THR A 129 -8.45 17.88 -30.01
CA THR A 129 -7.41 17.26 -29.17
C THR A 129 -6.94 18.22 -28.07
N GLU A 130 -6.78 19.51 -28.36
CA GLU A 130 -6.36 20.51 -27.39
C GLU A 130 -7.38 20.67 -26.25
N ALA A 131 -8.68 20.58 -26.58
CA ALA A 131 -9.74 20.60 -25.58
C ALA A 131 -9.72 19.35 -24.68
N PHE A 132 -9.45 18.18 -25.27
CA PHE A 132 -9.23 16.94 -24.51
C PHE A 132 -8.02 17.04 -23.59
N ASP A 133 -6.87 17.51 -24.09
CA ASP A 133 -5.63 17.65 -23.32
C ASP A 133 -5.78 18.66 -22.18
N ALA A 134 -6.47 19.79 -22.42
CA ALA A 134 -6.78 20.76 -21.37
C ALA A 134 -7.68 20.16 -20.28
N TRP A 135 -8.67 19.34 -20.65
CA TRP A 135 -9.53 18.64 -19.69
C TRP A 135 -8.76 17.59 -18.89
N VAL A 136 -7.88 16.80 -19.55
CA VAL A 136 -6.97 15.86 -18.88
C VAL A 136 -6.06 16.59 -17.89
N GLY A 137 -5.46 17.71 -18.30
CA GLY A 137 -4.60 18.53 -17.45
C GLY A 137 -5.32 19.05 -16.22
N LYS A 138 -6.52 19.60 -16.39
CA LYS A 138 -7.37 20.06 -15.28
C LYS A 138 -7.70 18.93 -14.30
N TRP A 139 -7.97 17.74 -14.82
CA TRP A 139 -8.25 16.58 -13.98
C TRP A 139 -7.09 16.27 -13.03
N TYR A 140 -5.87 16.20 -13.57
CA TYR A 140 -4.68 15.89 -12.78
C TYR A 140 -4.20 17.03 -11.87
N GLN A 141 -4.53 18.27 -12.18
CA GLN A 141 -4.09 19.44 -11.38
C GLN A 141 -5.09 19.81 -10.30
N GLU A 142 -6.39 19.70 -10.57
CA GLU A 142 -7.43 20.27 -9.72
C GLU A 142 -8.36 19.21 -9.15
N LEU A 143 -8.87 18.30 -9.99
CA LEU A 143 -10.00 17.46 -9.61
C LEU A 143 -9.59 16.20 -8.87
N SER A 144 -8.59 15.50 -9.38
CA SER A 144 -8.00 14.33 -8.77
C SER A 144 -6.50 14.40 -8.99
N PRO A 145 -5.79 15.20 -8.17
CA PRO A 145 -4.33 15.21 -8.18
C PRO A 145 -3.77 13.97 -7.49
N GLU A 146 -2.49 14.00 -7.13
CA GLU A 146 -1.83 13.00 -6.28
C GLU A 146 -1.51 13.61 -4.90
N PRO A 147 -2.52 13.91 -4.05
CA PRO A 147 -2.33 14.65 -2.80
C PRO A 147 -1.51 13.88 -1.74
N PHE A 148 -1.27 12.59 -1.96
CA PHE A 148 -0.39 11.75 -1.14
C PHE A 148 1.09 11.93 -1.46
N ALA A 149 1.46 12.52 -2.59
CA ALA A 149 2.86 12.65 -3.01
C ALA A 149 3.78 13.36 -1.99
N PRO A 150 3.31 14.36 -1.19
CA PRO A 150 4.09 14.94 -0.10
C PRO A 150 4.32 14.01 1.10
N LEU A 151 3.55 12.94 1.25
CA LEU A 151 3.70 11.95 2.33
C LEU A 151 4.73 10.87 2.01
N ILE A 152 5.14 10.78 0.74
CA ILE A 152 6.13 9.79 0.30
C ILE A 152 7.50 10.20 0.83
N ARG A 153 8.12 9.28 1.57
CA ARG A 153 9.47 9.40 2.11
C ARG A 153 10.26 8.10 1.86
N PRO A 154 11.58 8.06 2.11
CA PRO A 154 12.36 6.83 1.93
C PRO A 154 11.76 5.65 2.69
N GLY A 155 11.40 4.59 1.95
CA GLY A 155 10.79 3.39 2.52
C GLY A 155 9.27 3.32 2.44
N THR A 156 8.59 4.28 1.80
CA THR A 156 7.13 4.24 1.64
C THR A 156 6.69 3.13 0.66
N ALA A 157 5.71 2.33 1.06
CA ALA A 157 4.92 1.49 0.17
C ALA A 157 3.59 2.19 -0.11
N LEU A 158 3.27 2.48 -1.37
CA LEU A 158 1.93 2.98 -1.70
C LEU A 158 0.95 1.83 -1.77
N VAL A 159 -0.19 1.97 -1.09
CA VAL A 159 -1.28 0.99 -1.09
C VAL A 159 -2.53 1.69 -1.61
N ILE A 160 -2.97 1.32 -2.80
CA ILE A 160 -4.01 2.01 -3.54
C ILE A 160 -5.24 1.12 -3.66
N ASP A 161 -6.28 1.49 -2.94
CA ASP A 161 -7.66 1.04 -3.13
C ASP A 161 -8.24 1.87 -4.27
N ASP A 162 -8.49 1.24 -5.42
CA ASP A 162 -8.92 1.96 -6.62
C ASP A 162 -10.31 1.51 -7.07
N ALA A 163 -10.89 2.26 -8.00
CA ALA A 163 -12.15 1.97 -8.65
C ALA A 163 -12.02 0.72 -9.56
N ASP A 164 -12.06 -0.48 -8.95
CA ASP A 164 -11.86 -1.79 -9.61
C ASP A 164 -12.68 -1.96 -10.90
N THR A 165 -13.94 -1.52 -10.88
CA THR A 165 -14.85 -1.66 -12.04
C THR A 165 -14.68 -0.58 -13.10
N ALA A 166 -13.81 0.42 -12.91
CA ALA A 166 -13.68 1.57 -13.80
C ALA A 166 -12.68 1.35 -14.96
N ASP A 167 -11.96 0.22 -14.98
CA ASP A 167 -10.88 -0.06 -15.96
C ASP A 167 -9.92 1.13 -16.11
N VAL A 168 -9.26 1.45 -15.00
CA VAL A 168 -8.45 2.65 -14.83
C VAL A 168 -7.02 2.30 -14.42
N GLY A 169 -6.04 2.80 -15.17
CA GLY A 169 -4.64 2.74 -14.78
C GLY A 169 -4.26 3.97 -13.97
N SER A 170 -4.53 3.97 -12.66
CA SER A 170 -4.04 5.04 -11.77
C SER A 170 -2.54 5.02 -11.58
N ILE A 171 -1.94 3.87 -11.87
CA ILE A 171 -0.51 3.64 -11.84
C ILE A 171 -0.06 3.48 -13.28
N GLY A 172 0.86 4.34 -13.72
CA GLY A 172 1.54 4.27 -15.00
C GLY A 172 3.03 4.54 -14.81
N SER A 173 3.82 4.47 -15.88
CA SER A 173 5.27 4.58 -15.74
C SER A 173 5.70 5.96 -15.23
N ASN A 174 5.09 7.04 -15.73
CA ASN A 174 5.44 8.41 -15.35
C ASN A 174 5.28 8.69 -13.85
N ASN A 175 4.14 8.31 -13.26
CA ASN A 175 3.90 8.63 -11.84
C ASN A 175 4.65 7.68 -10.90
N ILE A 176 4.70 6.37 -11.19
CA ILE A 176 5.41 5.43 -10.33
C ILE A 176 6.93 5.69 -10.28
N MET A 177 7.54 6.13 -11.39
CA MET A 177 8.92 6.62 -11.40
C MET A 177 9.08 7.90 -10.57
N GLY A 178 8.11 8.81 -10.64
CA GLY A 178 8.06 10.02 -9.80
C GLY A 178 7.98 9.68 -8.30
N TRP A 179 7.17 8.69 -7.93
CA TRP A 179 7.06 8.20 -6.55
C TRP A 179 8.34 7.51 -6.10
N LYS A 180 8.97 6.69 -6.95
CA LYS A 180 10.27 6.07 -6.66
C LYS A 180 11.35 7.11 -6.36
N LYS A 181 11.42 8.20 -7.14
CA LYS A 181 12.34 9.32 -6.90
C LYS A 181 12.12 10.01 -5.54
N ARG A 182 10.92 9.92 -4.98
CA ARG A 182 10.55 10.48 -3.66
C ARG A 182 10.82 9.51 -2.49
N GLY A 183 11.19 8.27 -2.77
CA GLY A 183 11.48 7.25 -1.75
C GLY A 183 10.48 6.09 -1.69
N CYS A 184 9.50 6.05 -2.60
CA CYS A 184 8.60 4.90 -2.72
C CYS A 184 9.37 3.65 -3.13
N VAL A 185 9.19 2.56 -2.40
CA VAL A 185 9.87 1.27 -2.62
C VAL A 185 9.02 0.26 -3.39
N GLY A 186 7.72 0.49 -3.49
CA GLY A 186 6.80 -0.36 -4.23
C GLY A 186 5.36 0.10 -4.10
N VAL A 187 4.51 -0.40 -5.00
CA VAL A 187 3.08 -0.08 -5.04
C VAL A 187 2.27 -1.37 -5.03
N VAL A 188 1.19 -1.40 -4.25
CA VAL A 188 0.14 -2.44 -4.31
C VAL A 188 -1.19 -1.78 -4.64
N THR A 189 -1.95 -2.39 -5.52
CA THR A 189 -3.37 -2.08 -5.72
C THR A 189 -4.17 -3.35 -5.90
N ASP A 190 -5.45 -3.30 -5.55
CA ASP A 190 -6.43 -4.33 -5.86
C ASP A 190 -7.23 -4.00 -7.11
N ALA A 191 -6.71 -3.14 -8.00
CA ALA A 191 -7.31 -2.85 -9.29
C ALA A 191 -6.26 -3.02 -10.41
N THR A 192 -6.32 -2.14 -11.41
CA THR A 192 -5.50 -2.23 -12.60
C THR A 192 -4.35 -1.22 -12.64
N ALA A 193 -3.36 -1.49 -13.47
CA ALA A 193 -2.23 -0.60 -13.73
C ALA A 193 -1.87 -0.60 -15.21
N ARG A 194 -1.09 0.40 -15.63
CA ARG A 194 -0.66 0.64 -17.00
C ARG A 194 0.86 0.68 -17.13
N ASP A 195 1.31 0.62 -18.37
CA ASP A 195 2.71 0.74 -18.76
C ASP A 195 3.61 -0.29 -18.06
N THR A 196 3.09 -1.49 -17.83
CA THR A 196 3.72 -2.53 -17.01
C THR A 196 5.07 -2.98 -17.55
N ASP A 197 5.28 -2.92 -18.87
CA ASP A 197 6.55 -3.27 -19.50
C ASP A 197 7.64 -2.23 -19.15
N GLU A 198 7.32 -0.94 -19.17
CA GLU A 198 8.26 0.12 -18.78
C GLU A 198 8.57 0.05 -17.28
N ILE A 199 7.54 -0.21 -16.45
CA ILE A 199 7.70 -0.45 -15.01
C ILE A 199 8.61 -1.65 -14.73
N ALA A 200 8.50 -2.71 -15.54
CA ALA A 200 9.35 -3.89 -15.45
C ALA A 200 10.79 -3.62 -15.88
N ILE A 201 11.00 -2.84 -16.94
CA ILE A 201 12.32 -2.39 -17.40
C ILE A 201 13.03 -1.59 -16.30
N GLU A 202 12.32 -0.66 -15.67
CA GLU A 202 12.81 0.17 -14.56
C GLU A 202 12.90 -0.56 -13.22
N GLN A 203 12.51 -1.84 -13.21
CA GLN A 203 12.51 -2.72 -12.04
C GLN A 203 11.85 -2.06 -10.81
N ILE A 204 10.67 -1.47 -11.01
CA ILE A 204 9.90 -0.87 -9.91
C ILE A 204 8.87 -1.89 -9.41
N PRO A 205 8.91 -2.30 -8.14
CA PRO A 205 7.93 -3.27 -7.63
C PRO A 205 6.50 -2.73 -7.71
N LEU A 206 5.64 -3.47 -8.42
CA LEU A 206 4.22 -3.19 -8.58
C LEU A 206 3.46 -4.52 -8.45
N TYR A 207 2.46 -4.54 -7.58
CA TYR A 207 1.53 -5.66 -7.41
C TYR A 207 0.10 -5.16 -7.67
N PHE A 208 -0.64 -5.87 -8.49
CA PHE A 208 -1.93 -5.44 -9.04
C PHE A 208 -2.73 -6.65 -9.54
N LYS A 209 -4.04 -6.48 -9.82
CA LYS A 209 -4.90 -7.58 -10.30
C LYS A 209 -4.66 -7.97 -11.76
N HIS A 210 -4.66 -6.99 -12.66
CA HIS A 210 -4.42 -7.20 -14.09
C HIS A 210 -4.20 -5.87 -14.83
N PRO A 211 -3.66 -5.88 -16.07
CA PRO A 211 -3.50 -4.68 -16.89
C PRO A 211 -4.81 -3.93 -17.12
N GLY A 212 -4.74 -2.60 -17.02
CA GLY A 212 -5.83 -1.67 -17.30
C GLY A 212 -5.62 -0.94 -18.61
N ARG A 213 -6.70 -0.38 -19.16
CA ARG A 213 -6.67 0.31 -20.48
C ARG A 213 -6.89 1.81 -20.36
N GLY A 214 -7.67 2.26 -19.37
CA GLY A 214 -8.07 3.66 -19.23
C GLY A 214 -7.04 4.57 -18.56
N ILE A 215 -7.10 5.87 -18.86
CA ILE A 215 -6.46 6.92 -18.03
C ILE A 215 -7.41 7.30 -16.88
N ARG A 216 -6.89 7.89 -15.80
CA ARG A 216 -7.69 8.37 -14.65
C ARG A 216 -8.82 9.36 -15.02
N PRO A 217 -8.58 10.37 -15.88
CA PRO A 217 -9.62 11.32 -16.25
C PRO A 217 -10.91 10.66 -16.74
N GLY A 218 -12.03 11.09 -16.16
CA GLY A 218 -13.37 10.56 -16.42
C GLY A 218 -13.71 9.24 -15.73
N ARG A 219 -12.75 8.56 -15.08
CA ARG A 219 -12.94 7.22 -14.52
C ARG A 219 -12.95 7.19 -13.00
N ASN A 220 -12.00 7.86 -12.36
CA ASN A 220 -11.89 7.87 -10.91
C ASN A 220 -11.51 9.24 -10.31
N LEU A 221 -11.77 9.38 -9.03
CA LEU A 221 -11.45 10.55 -8.21
C LEU A 221 -10.74 10.10 -6.94
N VAL A 222 -9.80 10.91 -6.47
CA VAL A 222 -9.16 10.66 -5.17
C VAL A 222 -10.18 11.02 -4.10
N GLU A 223 -10.47 10.09 -3.22
CA GLU A 223 -11.45 10.25 -2.16
C GLU A 223 -10.75 10.56 -0.84
N SER A 224 -9.77 9.74 -0.47
CA SER A 224 -9.01 9.93 0.76
C SER A 224 -7.55 9.50 0.62
N VAL A 225 -6.73 10.08 1.50
CA VAL A 225 -5.31 9.80 1.65
C VAL A 225 -5.03 9.51 3.11
N ASN A 226 -4.21 8.50 3.37
CA ASN A 226 -3.79 8.08 4.70
C ASN A 226 -5.00 7.78 5.62
N ARG A 227 -5.97 7.07 5.06
CA ARG A 227 -7.14 6.53 5.76
C ARG A 227 -7.14 5.01 5.69
N PRO A 228 -7.77 4.32 6.64
CA PRO A 228 -7.89 2.87 6.55
C PRO A 228 -8.64 2.48 5.27
N VAL A 229 -8.03 1.60 4.48
CA VAL A 229 -8.58 1.08 3.22
C VAL A 229 -8.65 -0.44 3.27
N GLU A 230 -9.49 -1.00 2.42
CA GLU A 230 -9.50 -2.43 2.14
C GLU A 230 -8.85 -2.65 0.78
N VAL A 231 -7.78 -3.45 0.74
CA VAL A 231 -7.09 -3.83 -0.50
C VAL A 231 -6.88 -5.32 -0.50
N GLY A 232 -7.48 -6.01 -1.49
CA GLY A 232 -7.32 -7.45 -1.66
C GLY A 232 -7.89 -8.27 -0.50
N GLY A 233 -8.98 -7.83 0.11
CA GLY A 233 -9.67 -8.45 1.24
C GLY A 233 -9.08 -8.11 2.61
N VAL A 234 -8.16 -7.15 2.70
CA VAL A 234 -7.39 -6.86 3.92
C VAL A 234 -7.44 -5.39 4.29
N LEU A 235 -7.64 -5.11 5.59
CA LEU A 235 -7.51 -3.77 6.17
C LEU A 235 -6.03 -3.32 6.17
N VAL A 236 -5.77 -2.14 5.61
CA VAL A 236 -4.45 -1.48 5.63
C VAL A 236 -4.60 -0.07 6.20
N MET A 237 -3.71 0.32 7.12
CA MET A 237 -3.71 1.61 7.81
C MET A 237 -2.31 2.02 8.28
#